data_AF-K1V780-F1
#
_entry.id   AF-K1V780-F1
#
_cell.length_a   1.000
_cell.length_b   1.000
_cell.length_c   1.000
_cell.angle_alpha   90.00
_cell.angle_beta   90.00
_cell.angle_gamma   90.00
#
_symmetry.space_group_name_H-M   'P 1'
#
loop_
_entity.id
_entity.type
_entity.pdbx_description
1 polymer ?
#
loop_
_entity_poly.entity_id
_entity_poly.type
_entity_poly.pdbx_seq_one_letter_code
_entity_poly.pdbx_strand_id
1 'polypeptide(L)'
;GYSALWLPGTDHASIATEAKIVEAMRKEGITKEDIGREEFLKRAWEWKKVYGGRITSQLKKLGSSCDWERERFTMDEGCSKAVKEVFVRLYNDGKIYRGNRMVNWCPHCCTSISDAEVEYKEQNGHFWHLLYQVKETGEYLEIATTRPETMLGDTAVAVNKDDERYKHLHGCHVILPLLNTTRRAETGRFLPNSWAFLRTSLAM
;
A
#
# COMPACT_ATOMS: atom_id res chain seq x y z
N GLY A 1 -1.39 -29.46 -39.08
CA GLY A 1 -1.90 -28.69 -37.92
C GLY A 1 -0.99 -28.92 -36.74
N TYR A 2 -1.00 -28.02 -35.76
CA TYR A 2 -0.22 -28.13 -34.52
C TYR A 2 -1.09 -28.65 -33.36
N SER A 3 -0.47 -29.22 -32.33
CA SER A 3 -1.13 -29.50 -31.06
C SER A 3 -1.35 -28.19 -30.30
N ALA A 4 -2.56 -27.63 -30.39
CA ALA A 4 -2.94 -26.43 -29.66
C ALA A 4 -3.59 -26.80 -28.32
N LEU A 5 -3.13 -26.18 -27.23
CA LEU A 5 -3.75 -26.26 -25.91
C LEU A 5 -4.06 -24.84 -25.44
N TRP A 6 -5.33 -24.57 -25.18
CA TRP A 6 -5.80 -23.32 -24.59
C TRP A 6 -6.56 -23.62 -23.30
N LEU A 7 -5.90 -23.42 -22.16
CA LEU A 7 -6.48 -23.64 -20.83
C LEU A 7 -7.28 -22.41 -20.40
N PRO A 8 -8.60 -22.53 -20.22
CA PRO A 8 -9.41 -21.44 -19.70
C PRO A 8 -9.30 -21.35 -18.18
N GLY A 9 -9.50 -20.15 -17.64
CA GLY A 9 -9.60 -19.97 -16.20
C GLY A 9 -10.21 -18.64 -15.82
N THR A 10 -10.69 -18.56 -14.58
CA THR A 10 -11.23 -17.34 -13.98
C THR A 10 -10.41 -16.94 -12.77
N ASP A 11 -10.28 -15.65 -12.56
CA ASP A 11 -9.58 -15.08 -11.40
C ASP A 11 -10.59 -14.64 -10.32
N HIS A 12 -10.23 -14.89 -9.07
CA HIS A 12 -10.96 -14.41 -7.89
C HIS A 12 -10.88 -12.90 -7.70
N ALA A 13 -9.85 -12.23 -8.24
CA ALA A 13 -9.68 -10.77 -8.23
C ALA A 13 -9.82 -10.09 -6.84
N SER A 14 -9.51 -10.82 -5.76
CA SER A 14 -9.46 -10.41 -4.35
C SER A 14 -10.19 -9.09 -4.03
N ILE A 15 -9.45 -7.97 -3.92
CA ILE A 15 -9.94 -6.66 -3.49
C ILE A 15 -11.02 -6.07 -4.42
N ALA A 16 -10.95 -6.34 -5.72
CA ALA A 16 -11.94 -5.87 -6.69
C ALA A 16 -13.27 -6.60 -6.52
N THR A 17 -13.22 -7.92 -6.30
CA THR A 17 -14.42 -8.72 -6.01
C THR A 17 -15.03 -8.31 -4.67
N GLU A 18 -14.20 -8.12 -3.64
CA GLU A 18 -14.65 -7.62 -2.34
C GLU A 18 -15.35 -6.27 -2.46
N ALA A 19 -14.75 -5.30 -3.16
CA ALA A 19 -15.36 -3.98 -3.36
C ALA A 19 -16.74 -4.07 -4.03
N LYS A 20 -16.90 -4.96 -5.03
CA LYS A 20 -18.20 -5.16 -5.71
C LYS A 20 -19.25 -5.82 -4.83
N ILE A 21 -18.86 -6.79 -4.01
CA ILE A 21 -19.77 -7.43 -3.05
C ILE A 21 -20.19 -6.42 -1.99
N VAL A 22 -19.25 -5.63 -1.45
CA VAL A 22 -19.55 -4.58 -0.46
C VAL A 22 -20.47 -3.52 -1.05
N GLU A 23 -20.26 -3.11 -2.30
CA GLU A 23 -21.15 -2.18 -3.00
C GLU A 23 -22.58 -2.74 -3.15
N ALA A 24 -22.70 -4.04 -3.46
CA ALA A 24 -23.99 -4.71 -3.55
C ALA A 24 -24.67 -4.83 -2.17
N MET A 25 -23.93 -5.23 -1.13
CA MET A 25 -24.43 -5.32 0.25
C MET A 25 -24.90 -3.95 0.77
N ARG A 26 -24.18 -2.88 0.43
CA ARG A 26 -24.58 -1.52 0.80
C ARG A 26 -25.94 -1.13 0.19
N LYS A 27 -26.27 -1.61 -1.01
CA LYS A 27 -27.60 -1.41 -1.64
C LYS A 27 -28.70 -2.21 -0.93
N GLU A 28 -28.33 -3.33 -0.29
CA GLU A 28 -29.21 -4.12 0.58
C GLU A 28 -29.31 -3.56 2.02
N GLY A 29 -28.51 -2.54 2.35
CA GLY A 29 -28.47 -1.94 3.69
C GLY A 29 -27.67 -2.76 4.72
N ILE A 30 -26.82 -3.68 4.28
CA ILE A 30 -26.05 -4.59 5.13
C ILE A 30 -24.57 -4.21 5.08
N THR A 31 -23.88 -4.27 6.22
CA THR A 31 -22.43 -4.05 6.33
C THR A 31 -21.65 -5.36 6.52
N LYS A 32 -20.32 -5.32 6.39
CA LYS A 32 -19.48 -6.52 6.59
C LYS A 32 -19.48 -6.94 8.06
N GLU A 33 -19.57 -5.96 8.95
CA GLU A 33 -19.59 -6.11 10.39
C GLU A 33 -20.85 -6.88 10.84
N ASP A 34 -21.98 -6.65 10.17
CA ASP A 34 -23.26 -7.30 10.50
C ASP A 34 -23.25 -8.82 10.26
N ILE A 35 -22.59 -9.27 9.20
CA ILE A 35 -22.64 -10.68 8.76
C ILE A 35 -21.39 -11.48 9.17
N GLY A 36 -20.29 -10.79 9.49
CA GLY A 36 -19.03 -11.42 9.84
C GLY A 36 -18.35 -12.15 8.67
N ARG A 37 -17.17 -12.72 8.97
CA ARG A 37 -16.28 -13.28 7.95
C ARG A 37 -16.86 -14.50 7.23
N GLU A 38 -17.46 -15.44 7.97
CA GLU A 38 -17.92 -16.71 7.39
C GLU A 38 -19.04 -16.49 6.39
N GLU A 39 -20.01 -15.65 6.74
CA GLU A 39 -21.14 -15.34 5.88
C GLU A 39 -20.71 -14.50 4.68
N PHE A 40 -19.79 -13.56 4.88
CA PHE A 40 -19.18 -12.82 3.77
C PHE A 40 -18.49 -13.76 2.76
N LEU A 41 -17.76 -14.76 3.25
CA LEU A 41 -17.11 -15.75 2.37
C LEU A 41 -18.13 -16.59 1.59
N LYS A 42 -19.26 -16.99 2.19
CA LYS A 42 -20.34 -17.68 1.47
C LYS A 42 -20.86 -16.82 0.32
N ARG A 43 -21.17 -15.55 0.59
CA ARG A 43 -21.60 -14.59 -0.44
C ARG A 43 -20.55 -14.41 -1.55
N ALA A 44 -19.27 -14.38 -1.21
CA ALA A 44 -18.20 -14.30 -2.21
C ALA A 44 -18.16 -15.53 -3.14
N TRP A 45 -18.37 -16.73 -2.59
CA TRP A 45 -18.48 -17.95 -3.40
C TRP A 45 -19.74 -17.98 -4.26
N GLU A 46 -20.87 -17.46 -3.77
CA GLU A 46 -22.09 -17.30 -4.56
C GLU A 46 -21.90 -16.31 -5.71
N TRP A 47 -21.28 -15.17 -5.43
CA TRP A 47 -20.91 -14.18 -6.44
C TRP A 47 -20.04 -14.83 -7.54
N LYS A 48 -19.03 -15.60 -7.14
CA LYS A 48 -18.19 -16.35 -8.09
C LYS A 48 -19.00 -17.31 -8.95
N LYS A 49 -19.97 -18.05 -8.38
CA LYS A 49 -20.82 -18.97 -9.15
C LYS A 49 -21.62 -18.23 -10.22
N VAL A 50 -22.23 -17.10 -9.86
CA VAL A 50 -23.07 -16.31 -10.77
C VAL A 50 -22.23 -15.66 -11.89
N TYR A 51 -21.20 -14.89 -11.51
CA TYR A 51 -20.42 -14.14 -12.49
C TYR A 51 -19.43 -15.00 -13.25
N GLY A 52 -18.80 -15.98 -12.59
CA GLY A 52 -17.94 -16.96 -13.25
C GLY A 52 -18.70 -17.77 -14.30
N GLY A 53 -19.90 -18.27 -13.96
CA GLY A 53 -20.76 -18.96 -14.92
C GLY A 53 -21.16 -18.09 -16.11
N ARG A 54 -21.44 -16.80 -15.87
CA ARG A 54 -21.75 -15.82 -16.93
C ARG A 54 -20.57 -15.61 -17.88
N ILE A 55 -19.35 -15.42 -17.36
CA ILE A 55 -18.13 -15.25 -18.14
C ILE A 55 -17.88 -16.47 -19.03
N THR A 56 -17.94 -17.67 -18.45
CA THR A 56 -17.74 -18.93 -19.19
C THR A 56 -18.81 -19.11 -20.28
N SER A 57 -20.08 -18.76 -20.00
CA SER A 57 -21.14 -18.80 -21.02
C SER A 57 -20.88 -17.82 -22.17
N GLN A 58 -20.41 -16.60 -21.89
CA GLN A 58 -20.08 -15.61 -22.91
C GLN A 58 -18.94 -16.11 -23.82
N LEU A 59 -17.87 -16.64 -23.24
CA LEU A 59 -16.73 -17.16 -24.02
C LEU A 59 -17.13 -18.35 -24.91
N LYS A 60 -17.99 -19.25 -24.41
CA LYS A 60 -18.56 -20.35 -25.20
C LYS A 60 -19.42 -19.85 -26.35
N LYS A 61 -20.26 -18.83 -26.12
CA LYS A 61 -21.10 -18.20 -27.17
C LYS A 61 -20.28 -17.53 -28.26
N LEU A 62 -19.10 -17.00 -27.92
CA LEU A 62 -18.16 -16.41 -28.89
C LEU A 62 -17.41 -17.46 -29.72
N GLY A 63 -17.58 -18.75 -29.44
CA GLY A 63 -16.89 -19.82 -30.17
C GLY A 63 -15.44 -20.03 -29.71
N SER A 64 -15.10 -19.67 -28.47
CA SER A 64 -13.75 -19.89 -27.94
C SER A 64 -13.46 -21.40 -27.84
N SER A 65 -12.47 -21.88 -28.58
CA SER A 65 -12.08 -23.31 -28.67
C SER A 65 -11.19 -23.78 -27.52
N CYS A 66 -11.44 -23.28 -26.31
CA CYS A 66 -10.69 -23.64 -25.10
C CYS A 66 -10.96 -25.09 -24.66
N ASP A 67 -10.02 -25.65 -23.90
CA ASP A 67 -10.21 -26.91 -23.18
C ASP A 67 -11.05 -26.67 -21.91
N TRP A 68 -12.38 -26.68 -22.08
CA TRP A 68 -13.34 -26.46 -20.99
C TRP A 68 -13.35 -27.57 -19.94
N GLU A 69 -12.82 -28.76 -20.24
CA GLU A 69 -12.70 -29.85 -19.26
C GLU A 69 -11.62 -29.54 -18.21
N ARG A 70 -10.64 -28.70 -18.57
CA ARG A 70 -9.53 -28.28 -17.71
C ARG A 70 -9.65 -26.84 -17.21
N GLU A 71 -10.87 -26.31 -17.15
CA GLU A 71 -11.13 -24.96 -16.61
C GLU A 71 -10.60 -24.82 -15.18
N ARG A 72 -9.89 -23.72 -14.90
CA ARG A 72 -9.32 -23.43 -13.57
C ARG A 72 -9.93 -22.21 -12.91
N PHE A 73 -9.86 -22.18 -11.59
CA PHE A 73 -10.15 -21.00 -10.79
C PHE A 73 -9.00 -20.77 -9.82
N THR A 74 -8.56 -19.52 -9.65
CA THR A 74 -7.36 -19.21 -8.87
C THR A 74 -7.42 -19.66 -7.40
N MET A 75 -8.61 -19.78 -6.80
CA MET A 75 -8.80 -20.37 -5.47
C MET A 75 -9.33 -21.81 -5.49
N ASP A 76 -9.25 -22.52 -6.62
CA ASP A 76 -9.52 -23.95 -6.65
C ASP A 76 -8.43 -24.73 -5.87
N GLU A 77 -8.68 -26.01 -5.61
CA GLU A 77 -7.78 -26.84 -4.82
C GLU A 77 -6.38 -26.96 -5.46
N GLY A 78 -6.31 -27.06 -6.79
CA GLY A 78 -5.05 -27.23 -7.52
C GLY A 78 -4.20 -25.96 -7.49
N CYS A 79 -4.79 -24.82 -7.84
CA CYS A 79 -4.13 -23.51 -7.80
C CYS A 79 -3.74 -23.14 -6.36
N SER A 80 -4.61 -23.39 -5.37
CA SER A 80 -4.29 -23.12 -3.96
C SER A 80 -3.12 -23.96 -3.45
N LYS A 81 -3.03 -25.24 -3.85
CA LYS A 81 -1.87 -26.09 -3.55
C LYS A 81 -0.60 -25.55 -4.20
N ALA A 82 -0.67 -25.13 -5.46
CA ALA A 82 0.47 -24.55 -6.17
C ALA A 82 1.00 -23.27 -5.51
N VAL A 83 0.11 -22.35 -5.09
CA VAL A 83 0.50 -21.13 -4.37
C VAL A 83 1.18 -21.47 -3.04
N LYS A 84 0.62 -22.40 -2.27
CA LYS A 84 1.18 -22.83 -0.99
C LYS A 84 2.57 -23.44 -1.16
N GLU A 85 2.75 -24.32 -2.14
CA GLU A 85 4.04 -24.93 -2.48
C GLU A 85 5.09 -23.87 -2.82
N VAL A 86 4.75 -22.93 -3.70
CA VAL A 86 5.68 -21.85 -4.10
C VAL A 86 6.01 -20.96 -2.91
N PHE A 87 5.04 -20.61 -2.07
CA PHE A 87 5.26 -19.80 -0.88
C PHE A 87 6.22 -20.49 0.10
N VAL A 88 5.97 -21.77 0.43
CA VAL A 88 6.82 -22.55 1.35
C VAL A 88 8.24 -22.69 0.79
N ARG A 89 8.37 -22.97 -0.51
CA ARG A 89 9.69 -23.04 -1.16
C ARG A 89 10.44 -21.71 -1.08
N LEU A 90 9.79 -20.60 -1.42
CA LEU A 90 10.43 -19.27 -1.34
C LEU A 90 10.76 -18.85 0.10
N TYR A 91 9.97 -19.29 1.07
CA TYR A 91 10.27 -19.09 2.49
C TYR A 91 11.50 -19.90 2.93
N ASN A 92 11.56 -21.19 2.58
CA ASN A 92 12.71 -22.05 2.88
C ASN A 92 14.00 -21.59 2.16
N ASP A 93 13.88 -21.00 0.96
CA ASP A 93 14.98 -20.35 0.24
C ASP A 93 15.47 -19.04 0.90
N GLY A 94 14.82 -18.57 1.98
CA GLY A 94 15.16 -17.30 2.64
C GLY A 94 14.72 -16.05 1.87
N LYS A 95 13.88 -16.18 0.83
CA LYS A 95 13.39 -15.05 0.00
C LYS A 95 12.15 -14.37 0.57
N ILE A 96 11.43 -15.05 1.48
CA ILE A 96 10.28 -14.49 2.19
C ILE A 96 10.67 -14.27 3.65
N TYR A 97 10.44 -13.06 4.14
CA TYR A 97 10.66 -12.69 5.54
C TYR A 97 9.47 -11.90 6.08
N ARG A 98 9.34 -11.85 7.41
CA ARG A 98 8.38 -11.00 8.11
C ARG A 98 9.15 -9.92 8.85
N GLY A 99 8.77 -8.66 8.63
CA GLY A 99 9.36 -7.52 9.30
C GLY A 99 8.51 -6.28 9.09
N ASN A 100 8.98 -5.15 9.64
CA ASN A 100 8.27 -3.88 9.51
C ASN A 100 8.83 -3.11 8.32
N ARG A 101 7.93 -2.69 7.43
CA ARG A 101 8.23 -1.85 6.27
C ARG A 101 7.08 -0.87 6.11
N MET A 102 7.37 0.33 5.63
CA MET A 102 6.33 1.27 5.20
C MET A 102 5.51 0.63 4.08
N VAL A 103 4.19 0.62 4.25
CA VAL A 103 3.22 0.11 3.28
C VAL A 103 2.22 1.20 2.96
N ASN A 104 1.67 1.19 1.74
CA ASN A 104 0.51 2.03 1.43
C ASN A 104 -0.71 1.41 2.12
N TRP A 105 -1.38 2.19 2.96
CA TRP A 105 -2.56 1.75 3.69
C TRP A 105 -3.79 2.49 3.17
N CYS A 106 -4.83 1.74 2.79
CA CYS A 106 -6.12 2.32 2.43
C CYS A 106 -7.03 2.37 3.67
N PRO A 107 -7.35 3.56 4.21
CA PRO A 107 -8.23 3.67 5.38
C PRO A 107 -9.70 3.31 5.09
N HIS A 108 -10.10 3.30 3.81
CA HIS A 108 -11.45 2.90 3.43
C HIS A 108 -11.61 1.38 3.37
N CYS A 109 -10.64 0.70 2.75
CA CYS A 109 -10.66 -0.76 2.60
C CYS A 109 -10.10 -1.48 3.83
N CYS A 110 -9.47 -0.75 4.76
CA CYS A 110 -8.80 -1.28 5.94
C CYS A 110 -7.77 -2.38 5.60
N THR A 111 -6.99 -2.15 4.55
CA THR A 111 -5.96 -3.10 4.09
C THR A 111 -4.76 -2.38 3.46
N SER A 112 -3.63 -3.08 3.40
CA SER A 112 -2.46 -2.65 2.64
C SER A 112 -2.68 -2.83 1.15
N ILE A 113 -2.19 -1.89 0.34
CA ILE A 113 -2.23 -1.92 -1.12
C ILE A 113 -0.81 -1.85 -1.69
N SER A 114 -0.58 -2.49 -2.82
CA SER A 114 0.71 -2.41 -3.51
C SER A 114 0.88 -1.08 -4.25
N ASP A 115 2.12 -0.67 -4.54
CA ASP A 115 2.37 0.54 -5.35
C ASP A 115 1.66 0.50 -6.72
N ALA A 116 1.47 -0.69 -7.29
CA ALA A 116 0.77 -0.90 -8.55
C ALA A 116 -0.75 -0.67 -8.46
N GLU A 117 -1.32 -0.66 -7.27
CA GLU A 117 -2.75 -0.41 -7.01
C GLU A 117 -3.02 1.05 -6.62
N VAL A 118 -1.98 1.89 -6.52
CA VAL A 118 -2.11 3.31 -6.15
C VAL A 118 -2.26 4.16 -7.40
N GLU A 119 -3.37 4.91 -7.46
CA GLU A 119 -3.58 5.94 -8.48
C GLU A 119 -3.16 7.32 -7.96
N TYR A 120 -2.25 7.98 -8.67
CA TYR A 120 -1.83 9.35 -8.36
C TYR A 120 -2.74 10.37 -9.04
N LYS A 121 -3.19 11.36 -8.27
CA LYS A 121 -3.98 12.50 -8.77
C LYS A 121 -3.43 13.77 -8.18
N GLU A 122 -3.24 14.78 -9.02
CA GLU A 122 -2.87 16.12 -8.56
C GLU A 122 -4.01 16.75 -7.76
N GLN A 123 -3.67 17.36 -6.62
CA GLN A 123 -4.61 18.04 -5.76
C GLN A 123 -3.99 19.34 -5.27
N ASN A 124 -4.79 20.40 -5.22
CA ASN A 124 -4.38 21.65 -4.58
C ASN A 124 -4.27 21.43 -3.08
N GLY A 125 -3.15 21.83 -2.50
CA GLY A 125 -2.88 21.71 -1.08
C GLY A 125 -2.22 22.96 -0.53
N HIS A 126 -1.86 22.89 0.74
CA HIS A 126 -1.12 23.94 1.42
C HIS A 126 0.35 23.55 1.57
N PHE A 127 1.22 24.54 1.52
CA PHE A 127 2.64 24.39 1.78
C PHE A 127 2.99 25.22 3.02
N TRP A 128 3.35 24.53 4.09
CA TRP A 128 3.53 25.10 5.42
C TRP A 128 4.99 25.29 5.73
N HIS A 129 5.33 26.40 6.40
CA HIS A 129 6.67 26.70 6.88
C HIS A 129 6.65 26.73 8.41
N LEU A 130 7.42 25.84 9.03
CA LEU A 130 7.47 25.61 10.48
C LEU A 130 8.86 25.96 11.00
N LEU A 131 8.95 26.62 12.16
CA LEU A 131 10.23 26.98 12.78
C LEU A 131 10.57 26.03 13.92
N TYR A 132 11.78 25.47 13.87
CA TYR A 132 12.35 24.56 14.86
C TYR A 132 13.52 25.23 15.54
N GLN A 133 13.56 25.25 16.87
CA GLN A 133 14.68 25.85 17.58
C GLN A 133 15.86 24.88 17.64
N VAL A 134 17.05 25.32 17.24
CA VAL A 134 18.29 24.57 17.42
C VAL A 134 18.71 24.69 18.88
N LYS A 135 18.90 23.55 19.55
CA LYS A 135 19.18 23.49 20.99
C LYS A 135 20.53 24.13 21.33
N GLU A 136 21.54 23.90 20.50
CA GLU A 136 22.92 24.34 20.77
C GLU A 136 23.13 25.84 20.54
N THR A 137 22.54 26.39 19.48
CA THR A 137 22.75 27.79 19.07
C THR A 137 21.59 28.69 19.45
N GLY A 138 20.40 28.14 19.71
CA GLY A 138 19.18 28.88 19.95
C GLY A 138 18.55 29.49 18.68
N GLU A 139 19.19 29.32 17.52
CA GLU A 139 18.68 29.82 16.24
C GLU A 139 17.45 29.02 15.78
N TYR A 140 16.67 29.57 14.86
CA TYR A 140 15.51 28.88 14.30
C TYR A 140 15.80 28.35 12.90
N LEU A 141 15.55 27.05 12.71
CA LEU A 141 15.58 26.37 11.43
C LEU A 141 14.16 26.34 10.84
N GLU A 142 14.00 26.87 9.64
CA GLU A 142 12.75 26.78 8.89
C GLU A 142 12.65 25.44 8.14
N ILE A 143 11.49 24.79 8.28
CA ILE A 143 11.17 23.51 7.66
C ILE A 143 9.89 23.65 6.85
N ALA A 144 9.92 23.23 5.59
CA ALA A 144 8.77 23.27 4.71
C ALA A 144 8.11 21.89 4.55
N THR A 145 6.78 21.79 4.71
CA THR A 145 6.02 20.54 4.60
C THR A 145 4.61 20.76 4.06
N THR A 146 4.07 19.80 3.32
CA THR A 146 2.64 19.76 2.96
C THR A 146 1.77 19.12 4.04
N ARG A 147 2.40 18.49 5.05
CA ARG A 147 1.75 17.69 6.10
C ARG A 147 2.22 18.13 7.48
N PRO A 148 1.74 19.26 8.00
CA PRO A 148 2.15 19.76 9.32
C PRO A 148 1.76 18.79 10.44
N GLU A 149 0.74 17.96 10.25
CA GLU A 149 0.30 16.96 11.22
C GLU A 149 1.33 15.84 11.44
N THR A 150 2.23 15.59 10.48
CA THR A 150 3.28 14.56 10.65
C THR A 150 4.43 15.03 11.53
N MET A 151 4.48 16.32 11.87
CA MET A 151 5.50 16.92 12.73
C MET A 151 5.69 16.10 14.02
N LEU A 152 4.60 15.67 14.64
CA LEU A 152 4.66 14.93 15.91
C LEU A 152 5.40 13.58 15.81
N GLY A 153 5.47 13.02 14.60
CA GLY A 153 6.20 11.79 14.28
C GLY A 153 7.63 12.01 13.79
N ASP A 154 8.13 13.25 13.78
CA ASP A 154 9.46 13.54 13.27
C ASP A 154 10.54 12.90 14.12
N THR A 155 11.47 12.20 13.47
CA THR A 155 12.59 11.52 14.12
C THR A 155 13.93 12.20 13.87
N ALA A 156 14.06 12.93 12.77
CA ALA A 156 15.25 13.68 12.40
C ALA A 156 14.89 14.79 11.41
N VAL A 157 15.74 15.83 11.36
CA VAL A 157 15.68 16.85 10.30
C VAL A 157 16.79 16.57 9.31
N ALA A 158 16.46 16.50 8.03
CA ALA A 158 17.45 16.26 6.99
C ALA A 158 17.91 17.59 6.39
N VAL A 159 19.21 17.86 6.48
CA VAL A 159 19.87 19.03 5.87
C VAL A 159 20.79 18.59 4.73
N ASN A 160 20.89 19.41 3.69
CA ASN A 160 21.76 19.12 2.56
C ASN A 160 23.23 19.43 2.92
N LYS A 161 24.15 18.49 2.68
CA LYS A 161 25.59 18.70 2.96
C LYS A 161 26.25 19.79 2.13
N ASP A 162 25.76 20.02 0.92
CA ASP A 162 26.36 20.94 -0.04
C ASP A 162 25.77 22.35 0.11
N ASP A 163 24.74 22.52 0.94
CA ASP A 163 24.13 23.82 1.26
C ASP A 163 24.92 24.50 2.39
N GLU A 164 25.73 25.50 2.02
CA GLU A 164 26.55 26.30 2.95
C GLU A 164 25.73 26.88 4.12
N ARG A 165 24.43 27.16 3.91
CA ARG A 165 23.55 27.76 4.93
C ARG A 165 23.32 26.86 6.15
N TYR A 166 23.46 25.55 6.00
CA TYR A 166 23.10 24.58 7.05
C TYR A 166 24.24 23.63 7.43
N LYS A 167 25.45 23.82 6.90
CA LYS A 167 26.60 22.97 7.21
C LYS A 167 26.94 22.95 8.71
N HIS A 168 26.78 24.09 9.38
CA HIS A 168 27.04 24.21 10.82
C HIS A 168 25.99 23.49 11.68
N LEU A 169 24.81 23.18 11.13
CA LEU A 169 23.73 22.47 11.83
C LEU A 169 23.90 20.95 11.80
N HIS A 170 24.85 20.42 11.03
CA HIS A 170 25.03 18.98 10.94
C HIS A 170 25.43 18.38 12.30
N GLY A 171 24.63 17.43 12.78
CA GLY A 171 24.83 16.77 14.07
C GLY A 171 24.27 17.55 15.26
N CYS A 172 23.78 18.78 15.08
CA CYS A 172 23.06 19.54 16.10
C CYS A 172 21.69 18.92 16.40
N HIS A 173 21.07 19.37 17.49
CA HIS A 173 19.73 18.95 17.88
C HIS A 173 18.74 20.08 17.67
N VAL A 174 17.58 19.75 17.13
CA VAL A 174 16.44 20.65 17.07
C VAL A 174 15.40 20.26 18.11
N ILE A 175 14.70 21.25 18.64
CA ILE A 175 13.57 21.07 19.55
C ILE A 175 12.32 20.97 18.69
N LEU A 176 11.62 19.84 18.84
CA LEU A 176 10.35 19.60 18.18
C LEU A 176 9.28 20.52 18.76
N PRO A 177 8.64 21.39 17.96
CA PRO A 177 7.57 22.26 18.44
C PRO A 177 6.45 21.45 19.09
N LEU A 178 5.80 22.02 20.11
CA LEU A 178 4.71 21.43 20.89
C LEU A 178 5.09 20.26 21.83
N LEU A 179 6.08 19.45 21.49
CA LEU A 179 6.48 18.29 22.30
C LEU A 179 7.68 18.57 23.22
N ASN A 180 8.44 19.66 22.99
CA ASN A 180 9.66 19.99 23.75
C ASN A 180 10.66 18.81 23.86
N THR A 181 10.65 17.92 22.86
CA THR A 181 11.62 16.82 22.76
C THR A 181 12.68 17.17 21.71
N THR A 182 13.86 16.58 21.82
CA THR A 182 14.99 16.88 20.92
C THR A 182 15.10 15.84 19.80
N ARG A 183 15.43 16.28 18.59
CA ARG A 183 15.69 15.44 17.41
C ARG A 183 17.01 15.84 16.77
N ARG A 184 17.70 14.90 16.12
CA ARG A 184 19.00 15.16 15.51
C ARG A 184 18.84 15.69 14.09
N ALA A 185 19.65 16.67 13.73
CA ALA A 185 19.84 17.10 12.35
C ALA A 185 20.89 16.21 11.67
N GLU A 186 20.51 15.56 10.57
CA GLU A 186 21.33 14.59 9.84
C GLU A 186 21.49 15.00 8.38
N THR A 187 22.60 14.61 7.75
CA THR A 187 22.80 14.84 6.32
C THR A 187 21.99 13.86 5.48
N GLY A 188 21.12 14.40 4.61
CA GLY A 188 20.41 13.63 3.59
C GLY A 188 21.08 13.70 2.22
N ARG A 189 21.27 12.55 1.55
CA ARG A 189 21.88 12.49 0.20
C ARG A 189 20.90 12.80 -0.94
N PHE A 190 19.61 12.91 -0.65
CA PHE A 190 18.53 13.08 -1.63
C PHE A 190 17.78 14.42 -1.47
N LEU A 191 18.43 15.42 -0.87
CA LEU A 191 17.83 16.72 -0.63
C LEU A 191 18.18 17.69 -1.77
N PRO A 192 17.21 18.43 -2.31
CA PRO A 192 17.48 19.60 -3.14
C PRO A 192 18.36 20.62 -2.41
N ASN A 193 19.19 21.37 -3.13
CA ASN A 193 20.06 22.41 -2.56
C ASN A 193 19.30 23.62 -1.98
N SER A 194 17.98 23.64 -2.09
CA SER A 194 17.15 24.77 -1.69
C SER A 194 16.48 24.60 -0.32
N TRP A 195 16.44 23.40 0.28
CA TRP A 195 15.56 23.13 1.43
C TRP A 195 16.09 22.08 2.41
N ALA A 196 15.82 22.30 3.71
CA ALA A 196 15.81 21.24 4.72
C ALA A 196 14.47 20.50 4.64
N PHE A 197 14.50 19.18 4.49
CA PHE A 197 13.29 18.35 4.49
C PHE A 197 13.22 17.51 5.74
N LEU A 198 12.00 17.25 6.20
CA LEU A 198 11.74 16.24 7.21
C LEU A 198 11.82 14.86 6.57
N ARG A 199 12.53 13.96 7.25
CA ARG A 199 12.37 12.53 7.01
C ARG A 199 11.75 11.93 8.26
N THR A 200 10.45 11.71 8.20
CA THR A 200 9.76 10.81 9.11
C THR A 200 10.32 9.41 8.88
N SER A 201 11.18 8.92 9.78
CA SER A 201 11.45 7.50 9.87
C SER A 201 10.46 6.91 10.88
N LEU A 202 9.78 5.84 10.48
CA LEU A 202 8.95 4.98 11.32
C LEU A 202 7.69 5.63 11.90
N ALA A 203 6.63 5.69 11.08
CA ALA A 203 5.34 5.30 11.63
C ALA A 203 5.47 3.80 11.98
N MET A 204 5.39 3.50 13.29
CA MET A 204 5.32 2.13 13.81
C MET A 204 4.10 1.39 13.27
#